data_AF-E2C825-F1
#
_entry.id   AF-E2C825-F1
#
_cell.length_a   1.000
_cell.length_b   1.000
_cell.length_c   1.000
_cell.angle_alpha   90.00
_cell.angle_beta   90.00
_cell.angle_gamma   90.00
#
_symmetry.space_group_name_H-M   'P 1'
#
loop_
_entity.id
_entity.type
_entity.pdbx_description
1 polymer ?
#
loop_
_entity_poly.entity_id
_entity_poly.type
_entity_poly.pdbx_seq_one_letter_code
_entity_poly.pdbx_strand_id
1 'polypeptide(L)' 'DMWFQQDGATCHTARETIQLLHESFPSRVISRFGVKIWSPRSCDLTPLDFFLWGFLKSMVYA' A
#
# COMPACT_ATOMS: atom_id res chain seq x y z
N ASP A 1 -15.92 3.38 7.34
CA ASP A 1 -15.02 2.23 7.58
C ASP A 1 -13.91 2.29 6.54
N MET A 2 -12.62 2.30 6.92
CA MET A 2 -11.51 2.59 6.00
C MET A 2 -10.40 1.54 6.13
N TRP A 3 -9.96 1.00 4.99
CA TRP A 3 -8.85 0.06 4.89
C TRP A 3 -7.60 0.79 4.40
N PHE A 4 -6.46 0.46 5.00
CA PHE A 4 -5.16 0.93 4.56
C PHE A 4 -4.45 -0.16 3.75
N GLN A 5 -3.98 0.17 2.55
CA GLN A 5 -3.22 -0.73 1.70
C GLN A 5 -1.87 -0.09 1.37
N GLN A 6 -0.80 -0.88 1.49
CA GLN A 6 0.54 -0.51 1.08
C GLN A 6 1.27 -1.70 0.45
N ASP A 7 2.27 -1.41 -0.37
CA ASP A 7 3.09 -2.42 -1.01
C ASP A 7 4.08 -3.10 -0.02
N GLY A 8 4.92 -3.96 -0.56
CA GLY A 8 5.89 -4.75 0.21
C GLY A 8 7.26 -4.11 0.39
N ALA A 9 7.40 -2.79 0.20
CA ALA A 9 8.68 -2.11 0.39
C ALA A 9 9.21 -2.27 1.83
N THR A 10 10.54 -2.31 2.00
CA THR A 10 11.16 -2.61 3.31
C THR A 10 10.77 -1.58 4.38
N CYS A 11 10.72 -0.29 4.04
CA CYS A 11 10.31 0.77 4.96
C CYS A 11 8.83 0.66 5.39
N HIS A 12 7.97 0.19 4.48
CA HIS A 12 6.54 -0.01 4.73
C HIS A 12 6.26 -1.24 5.60
N THR A 13 7.18 -2.20 5.60
CA THR A 13 7.03 -3.49 6.27
C THR A 13 7.88 -3.62 7.54
N ALA A 14 8.57 -2.55 7.94
CA ALA A 14 9.25 -2.46 9.23
C ALA A 14 8.25 -2.63 10.38
N ARG A 15 8.71 -3.19 11.51
CA ARG A 15 7.83 -3.52 12.65
C ARG A 15 7.14 -2.27 13.20
N GLU A 16 7.91 -1.19 13.32
CA GLU A 16 7.48 0.11 13.83
C GLU A 16 6.40 0.71 12.91
N THR A 17 6.62 0.64 11.58
CA THR A 17 5.65 1.12 10.59
C THR A 17 4.34 0.33 10.67
N ILE A 18 4.42 -1.01 10.72
CA ILE A 18 3.23 -1.86 10.81
C ILE A 18 2.48 -1.65 12.13
N GLN A 19 3.19 -1.47 13.24
CA GLN A 19 2.58 -1.16 14.53
C GLN A 19 1.79 0.15 14.49
N LEU A 20 2.40 1.22 13.97
CA LEU A 20 1.73 2.52 13.79
C LEU A 20 0.45 2.40 12.96
N LEU A 21 0.51 1.58 11.89
CA LEU A 21 -0.66 1.34 11.04
C LEU A 21 -1.73 0.52 11.75
N HIS A 22 -1.39 -0.41 12.64
CA HIS A 22 -2.39 -1.13 13.44
C HIS A 22 -3.07 -0.23 14.47
N GLU A 23 -2.35 0.74 15.06
CA GLU A 23 -2.92 1.72 15.98
C GLU A 23 -3.92 2.66 15.26
N SER A 24 -3.57 3.08 14.04
CA SER A 24 -4.40 3.98 13.22
C SER A 24 -5.55 3.24 12.50
N PHE A 25 -5.29 2.01 12.07
CA PHE A 25 -6.21 1.15 11.30
C PHE A 25 -6.36 -0.24 11.93
N PRO A 26 -7.03 -0.34 13.09
CA PRO A 26 -7.22 -1.61 13.78
C PRO A 26 -7.82 -2.67 12.85
N SER A 27 -7.12 -3.80 12.71
CA SER A 27 -7.45 -4.97 11.89
C SER A 27 -7.76 -4.70 10.41
N ARG A 28 -7.39 -3.52 9.88
CA ARG A 28 -7.76 -3.04 8.54
C ARG A 28 -6.55 -2.64 7.70
N VAL A 29 -5.45 -3.36 7.89
CA VAL A 29 -4.18 -3.16 7.16
C VAL A 29 -3.95 -4.30 6.18
N ILE A 30 -3.80 -3.96 4.91
CA ILE A 30 -3.37 -4.82 3.81
C ILE A 30 -1.91 -4.51 3.51
N SER A 31 -1.01 -5.44 3.85
CA SER A 31 0.44 -5.29 3.66
C SER A 31 1.09 -6.67 3.70
N ARG A 32 2.40 -6.77 3.42
CA ARG A 32 3.14 -8.05 3.51
C ARG A 32 3.01 -8.70 4.89
N PHE A 33 2.99 -7.91 5.96
CA PHE A 33 2.85 -8.37 7.35
C PHE A 33 1.58 -7.81 8.04
N GLY A 34 0.60 -7.36 7.26
CA GLY A 34 -0.68 -6.88 7.78
C GLY A 34 -1.64 -8.02 8.11
N VAL A 35 -2.85 -7.67 8.57
CA VAL A 35 -3.92 -8.65 8.84
C VAL A 35 -4.34 -9.38 7.56
N LYS A 36 -4.36 -8.67 6.43
CA LYS A 36 -4.46 -9.28 5.10
C LYS A 36 -3.09 -9.23 4.43
N ILE A 37 -2.55 -10.42 4.14
CA ILE A 37 -1.27 -10.57 3.47
C ILE A 37 -1.41 -10.12 2.01
N TRP A 38 -0.52 -9.23 1.59
CA TRP A 38 -0.41 -8.79 0.20
C TRP A 38 0.75 -9.50 -0.51
N SER A 39 0.51 -9.98 -1.73
CA SER A 39 1.54 -10.67 -2.52
C SER A 39 2.67 -9.73 -2.93
N PRO A 40 3.93 -10.22 -2.95
CA PRO A 40 5.06 -9.44 -3.43
C PRO A 40 4.95 -9.19 -4.94
N ARG A 41 5.42 -8.02 -5.39
CA ARG A 41 5.49 -7.63 -6.82
C ARG A 41 4.14 -7.52 -7.52
N SER A 42 3.10 -7.12 -6.80
CA SER A 42 1.75 -6.92 -7.35
C SER A 42 1.45 -5.44 -7.64
N CYS A 43 2.31 -4.79 -8.44
CA CYS A 43 2.09 -3.40 -8.87
C CYS A 43 0.81 -3.25 -9.72
N ASP A 44 0.37 -4.32 -10.38
CA ASP A 44 -0.92 -4.40 -11.08
C ASP A 44 -2.13 -4.30 -10.15
N LEU A 45 -1.97 -4.62 -8.87
CA LEU A 45 -3.04 -4.63 -7.87
C LEU A 45 -3.00 -3.39 -6.95
N THR A 46 -1.96 -2.56 -7.03
CA THR A 46 -1.89 -1.30 -6.27
C THR A 46 -2.54 -0.19 -7.11
N PRO A 47 -3.65 0.45 -6.67
CA PRO A 47 -4.32 1.49 -7.47
C PRO A 47 -3.42 2.67 -7.87
N LEU A 48 -2.43 2.98 -7.03
CA LEU A 48 -1.44 4.02 -7.30
C LEU A 48 -0.57 3.67 -8.52
N ASP A 49 -0.07 2.43 -8.57
CA ASP A 49 0.79 1.94 -9.65
C ASP A 49 0.01 1.60 -10.92
N PHE A 50 -1.15 0.96 -10.77
CA PHE A 50 -2.02 0.58 -11.90
C PHE A 50 -2.60 1.77 -12.63
N PHE A 51 -3.07 2.79 -11.90
CA PHE A 51 -3.81 3.91 -12.48
C PHE A 51 -3.15 5.27 -12.23
N LEU A 52 -2.98 5.67 -10.96
CA LEU A 52 -2.68 7.06 -10.62
C LEU A 52 -1.37 7.54 -11.25
N TRP A 53 -0.28 6.78 -11.13
CA TRP A 53 1.03 7.20 -11.64
C TRP A 53 1.05 7.29 -13.17
N GLY A 54 0.30 6.43 -13.87
CA GLY A 54 0.14 6.52 -15.33
C GLY A 54 -0.63 7.77 -15.74
N PHE A 55 -1.76 8.02 -15.07
CA PHE A 55 -2.60 9.20 -15.31
C PHE A 55 -1.87 10.52 -15.00
N LEU A 56 -1.17 10.61 -13.87
CA LEU A 56 -0.40 11.81 -13.53
C LEU A 56 0.72 12.06 -14.54
N LYS A 57 1.41 11.01 -14.99
CA LYS A 57 2.42 11.14 -16.06
C LYS A 57 1.79 11.69 -17.35
N SER A 58 0.62 11.22 -17.76
CA SER A 58 -0.04 11.74 -18.96
C SER A 58 -0.50 13.18 -18.83
N MET A 59 -0.74 13.68 -17.62
CA MET A 59 -1.13 15.07 -17.38
C MET A 59 0.08 16.02 -17.30
N VAL A 60 1.20 15.57 -16.72
CA VAL A 60 2.40 16.40 -16.51
C VAL A 60 3.24 16.53 -17.77
N TYR A 61 3.31 15.47 -18.58
CA TYR A 61 4.10 15.44 -19.82
C TYR A 61 3.24 15.63 -21.07
N ALA A 62 2.03 16.19 -20.93
CA ALA A 62 1.15 16.55 -22.04
C ALA A 62 1.62 17.81 -22.78
#